data_AF-A0A7G7VH64-F1
#
_entry.id   AF-A0A7G7VH64-F1
#
_cell.length_a   1.000
_cell.length_b   1.000
_cell.length_c   1.000
_cell.angle_alpha   90.00
_cell.angle_beta   90.00
_cell.angle_gamma   90.00
#
_symmetry.space_group_name_H-M   'P 1'
#
loop_
_entity.id
_entity.type
_entity.pdbx_description
1 polymer ?
#
loop_
_entity_poly.entity_id
_entity_poly.type
_entity_poly.pdbx_seq_one_letter_code
_entity_poly.pdbx_strand_id
1 'polypeptide(L)'
;MDIKVRLDGREASVRKIFTENGTTLLTAGYRSYLVDGTIRGVGDAAHVLIGSYSSLGPRMTFLFQESFGSSYASGFAGTETENNPMAAPVRSCGSQVIIGSDVWIGCDVTIHGGVYIGNGAVVGAGAVVTENVPPYTVVVGNPVRVIKKRFDAETIARLQHIKWWYWPAEQIQQHISLLLGDVGTFIARFSASEEQIPSEPFLESLIEFKKRGYILYYFIPDFESEEAIWRNVFRDYLGAYTVTDHTALLLALPDDTPEAFLTELSSMLAEAGEDAPLVMTCCANTVGIASIWSHMDSFITTKEPISSVYADYAADSGVNIVYGLAPRERIFPALRENAASQMQIV
;
A
#
# COMPACT_ATOMS: atom_id res chain seq x y z
N MET A 1 -15.01 -8.94 -14.11
CA MET A 1 -16.00 -8.62 -13.06
C MET A 1 -16.31 -7.14 -13.14
N ASP A 2 -17.59 -6.75 -13.17
CA ASP A 2 -18.04 -5.35 -13.17
C ASP A 2 -18.96 -5.13 -11.97
N ILE A 3 -18.40 -4.72 -10.83
CA ILE A 3 -19.15 -4.54 -9.58
C ILE A 3 -19.44 -3.06 -9.36
N LYS A 4 -20.71 -2.73 -9.12
CA LYS A 4 -21.08 -1.39 -8.67
C LYS A 4 -20.75 -1.24 -7.19
N VAL A 5 -20.09 -0.15 -6.84
CA VAL A 5 -19.71 0.19 -5.47
C VAL A 5 -20.19 1.57 -5.09
N ARG A 6 -20.57 1.73 -3.83
CA ARG A 6 -21.05 2.99 -3.25
C ARG A 6 -20.77 3.01 -1.75
N LEU A 7 -20.36 4.16 -1.24
CA LEU A 7 -20.16 4.42 0.18
C LEU A 7 -20.81 5.76 0.55
N ASP A 8 -22.08 5.71 0.92
CA ASP A 8 -22.81 6.87 1.42
C ASP A 8 -22.50 7.14 2.92
N GLY A 9 -23.08 8.23 3.46
CA GLY A 9 -23.20 8.43 4.91
C GLY A 9 -22.05 9.15 5.61
N ARG A 10 -20.85 9.20 5.02
CA ARG A 10 -19.65 9.86 5.62
C ARG A 10 -19.42 9.44 7.08
N GLU A 11 -19.65 8.16 7.36
CA GLU A 11 -19.61 7.60 8.71
C GLU A 11 -18.22 7.74 9.34
N ALA A 12 -18.17 7.98 10.65
CA ALA A 12 -16.94 8.05 11.42
C ALA A 12 -16.45 6.64 11.83
N SER A 13 -16.38 5.74 10.86
CA SER A 13 -15.99 4.33 11.02
C SER A 13 -15.31 3.83 9.75
N VAL A 14 -14.50 2.78 9.91
CA VAL A 14 -14.03 1.98 8.78
C VAL A 14 -15.22 1.25 8.16
N ARG A 15 -15.30 1.23 6.83
CA ARG A 15 -16.33 0.50 6.07
C ARG A 15 -15.68 -0.37 5.02
N LYS A 16 -16.26 -1.55 4.80
CA LYS A 16 -15.85 -2.51 3.78
C LYS A 16 -17.01 -2.83 2.85
N ILE A 17 -16.70 -3.06 1.58
CA ILE A 17 -17.62 -3.65 0.60
C ILE A 17 -17.07 -5.01 0.22
N PHE A 18 -17.93 -6.02 0.22
CA PHE A 18 -17.60 -7.40 -0.11
C PHE A 18 -18.24 -7.81 -1.43
N THR A 19 -17.64 -8.81 -2.08
CA THR A 19 -18.28 -9.55 -3.17
C THR A 19 -19.35 -10.50 -2.63
N GLU A 20 -20.13 -11.13 -3.51
CA GLU A 20 -21.11 -12.17 -3.11
C GLU A 20 -20.45 -13.36 -2.42
N ASN A 21 -19.17 -13.62 -2.70
CA ASN A 21 -18.40 -14.72 -2.12
C ASN A 21 -17.66 -14.33 -0.83
N GLY A 22 -17.88 -13.12 -0.30
CA GLY A 22 -17.27 -12.65 0.96
C GLY A 22 -15.89 -12.01 0.82
N THR A 23 -15.30 -11.96 -0.38
CA THR A 23 -14.03 -11.28 -0.63
C THR A 23 -14.15 -9.77 -0.42
N THR A 24 -13.24 -9.16 0.33
CA THR A 24 -13.20 -7.70 0.48
C THR A 24 -12.77 -7.05 -0.83
N LEU A 25 -13.61 -6.16 -1.35
CA LEU A 25 -13.41 -5.47 -2.63
C LEU A 25 -12.94 -4.03 -2.42
N LEU A 26 -13.43 -3.39 -1.36
CA LEU A 26 -13.08 -2.01 -1.03
C LEU A 26 -13.07 -1.84 0.48
N THR A 27 -12.03 -1.19 1.00
CA THR A 27 -11.91 -0.77 2.40
C THR A 27 -11.74 0.75 2.44
N ALA A 28 -12.55 1.44 3.23
CA ALA A 28 -12.49 2.89 3.38
C ALA A 28 -12.37 3.33 4.83
N GLY A 29 -11.47 4.28 5.06
CA GLY A 29 -11.26 4.92 6.35
C GLY A 29 -12.38 5.87 6.77
N TYR A 30 -12.14 6.54 7.89
CA TYR A 30 -13.11 7.39 8.58
C TYR A 30 -13.58 8.53 7.68
N ARG A 31 -14.89 8.77 7.63
CA ARG A 31 -15.56 9.86 6.91
C ARG A 31 -15.35 9.92 5.40
N SER A 32 -14.55 9.03 4.81
CA SER A 32 -14.38 8.94 3.37
C SER A 32 -15.70 8.58 2.70
N TYR A 33 -15.94 8.98 1.46
CA TYR A 33 -17.16 8.59 0.76
C TYR A 33 -16.90 8.40 -0.72
N LEU A 34 -17.72 7.56 -1.32
CA LEU A 34 -17.76 7.28 -2.75
C LEU A 34 -19.21 7.37 -3.18
N VAL A 35 -19.54 8.41 -3.96
CA VAL A 35 -20.91 8.65 -4.40
C VAL A 35 -21.43 7.47 -5.20
N ASP A 36 -20.69 7.03 -6.22
CA ASP A 36 -20.89 5.77 -6.92
C ASP A 36 -19.67 5.47 -7.80
N GLY A 37 -19.45 4.19 -8.08
CA GLY A 37 -18.41 3.75 -8.98
C GLY A 37 -18.57 2.32 -9.44
N THR A 38 -17.64 1.88 -10.29
CA THR A 38 -17.55 0.50 -10.75
C THR A 38 -16.12 0.01 -10.59
N ILE A 39 -15.95 -1.15 -9.98
CA ILE A 39 -14.70 -1.90 -9.99
C ILE A 39 -14.77 -2.90 -11.14
N ARG A 40 -13.87 -2.74 -12.12
CA ARG A 40 -13.79 -3.51 -13.36
C ARG A 40 -12.49 -4.29 -13.39
N GLY A 41 -12.54 -5.60 -13.63
CA GLY A 41 -11.32 -6.39 -13.77
C GLY A 41 -11.42 -7.83 -13.30
N VAL A 42 -10.27 -8.52 -13.22
CA VAL A 42 -10.20 -9.97 -13.05
C VAL A 42 -9.75 -10.34 -11.62
N GLY A 43 -10.57 -11.13 -10.95
CA GLY A 43 -10.18 -11.94 -9.79
C GLY A 43 -10.41 -11.31 -8.41
N ASP A 44 -10.39 -12.18 -7.41
CA ASP A 44 -10.61 -11.86 -5.99
C ASP A 44 -9.48 -11.01 -5.38
N ALA A 45 -8.37 -10.83 -6.10
CA ALA A 45 -7.27 -9.95 -5.72
C ALA A 45 -7.59 -8.46 -5.93
N ALA A 46 -8.58 -8.09 -6.75
CA ALA A 46 -8.91 -6.68 -6.97
C ALA A 46 -9.34 -6.00 -5.66
N HIS A 47 -8.64 -4.92 -5.28
CA HIS A 47 -8.92 -4.20 -4.04
C HIS A 47 -8.74 -2.69 -4.18
N VAL A 48 -9.64 -1.92 -3.60
CA VAL A 48 -9.51 -0.46 -3.44
C VAL A 48 -9.39 -0.11 -1.97
N LEU A 49 -8.24 0.40 -1.57
CA LEU A 49 -7.95 0.85 -0.21
C LEU A 49 -8.01 2.38 -0.16
N ILE A 50 -8.88 2.95 0.68
CA ILE A 50 -9.10 4.38 0.79
C ILE A 50 -8.80 4.82 2.23
N GLY A 51 -7.95 5.84 2.39
CA GLY A 51 -7.65 6.49 3.65
C GLY A 51 -8.85 7.24 4.22
N SER A 52 -8.59 8.12 5.20
CA SER A 52 -9.64 8.85 5.91
C SER A 52 -9.91 10.21 5.28
N TYR A 53 -11.14 10.70 5.40
CA TYR A 53 -11.60 12.03 4.95
C TYR A 53 -11.51 12.28 3.43
N SER A 54 -11.45 11.22 2.62
CA SER A 54 -11.35 11.32 1.16
C SER A 54 -12.72 11.40 0.48
N SER A 55 -12.82 12.27 -0.52
CA SER A 55 -14.05 12.62 -1.23
C SER A 55 -13.99 12.13 -2.68
N LEU A 56 -14.71 11.06 -2.99
CA LEU A 56 -14.77 10.51 -4.35
C LEU A 56 -16.12 10.81 -5.00
N GLY A 57 -16.07 11.50 -6.15
CA GLY A 57 -17.24 11.88 -6.94
C GLY A 57 -18.00 10.70 -7.56
N PRO A 58 -19.08 10.98 -8.29
CA PRO A 58 -19.87 9.96 -8.97
C PRO A 58 -19.16 9.38 -10.19
N ARG A 59 -19.59 8.17 -10.60
CA ARG A 59 -19.13 7.45 -11.80
C ARG A 59 -17.62 7.17 -11.82
N MET A 60 -17.06 6.83 -10.67
CA MET A 60 -15.68 6.34 -10.58
C MET A 60 -15.51 5.01 -11.33
N THR A 61 -14.37 4.80 -11.98
CA THR A 61 -13.98 3.49 -12.51
C THR A 61 -12.63 3.08 -11.92
N PHE A 62 -12.58 1.95 -11.23
CA PHE A 62 -11.33 1.31 -10.82
C PHE A 62 -11.06 0.15 -11.77
N LEU A 63 -9.92 0.18 -12.45
CA LEU A 63 -9.64 -0.69 -13.58
C LEU A 63 -8.48 -1.64 -13.27
N PHE A 64 -8.80 -2.92 -13.10
CA PHE A 64 -7.90 -4.04 -12.85
C PHE A 64 -7.83 -4.95 -14.09
N GLN A 65 -7.24 -4.45 -15.18
CA GLN A 65 -7.16 -5.15 -16.45
C GLN A 65 -5.82 -5.86 -16.67
N GLU A 66 -5.93 -6.96 -17.39
CA GLU A 66 -4.83 -7.62 -18.07
C GLU A 66 -4.65 -7.03 -19.47
N SER A 67 -3.41 -6.88 -19.89
CA SER A 67 -3.01 -6.39 -21.20
C SER A 67 -1.97 -7.33 -21.78
N PHE A 68 -2.15 -7.68 -23.05
CA PHE A 68 -1.13 -8.43 -23.79
C PHE A 68 -0.03 -7.46 -24.21
N GLY A 69 1.23 -7.91 -24.21
CA GLY A 69 2.35 -7.08 -24.65
C GLY A 69 2.12 -6.51 -26.05
N SER A 70 2.51 -5.25 -26.29
CA SER A 70 2.36 -4.59 -27.60
C SER A 70 3.51 -4.89 -28.57
N SER A 71 4.49 -5.69 -28.15
CA SER A 71 5.69 -6.01 -28.95
C SER A 71 5.47 -7.12 -29.99
N TYR A 72 4.25 -7.65 -30.10
CA TYR A 72 3.92 -8.72 -31.06
C TYR A 72 3.29 -8.14 -32.33
N ALA A 73 3.41 -8.86 -33.44
CA ALA A 73 2.82 -8.47 -34.73
C ALA A 73 1.28 -8.41 -34.70
N SER A 74 0.64 -8.99 -33.67
CA SER A 74 -0.80 -8.93 -33.43
C SER A 74 -1.09 -8.69 -31.96
N GLY A 75 -2.04 -7.78 -31.66
CA GLY A 75 -2.64 -7.62 -30.34
C GLY A 75 -3.83 -8.54 -30.09
N PHE A 76 -4.13 -9.44 -31.04
CA PHE A 76 -5.21 -10.42 -30.89
C PHE A 76 -4.78 -11.52 -29.93
N ALA A 77 -5.46 -11.59 -28.78
CA ALA A 77 -5.37 -12.71 -27.85
C ALA A 77 -6.09 -13.92 -28.43
N GLY A 78 -5.46 -14.55 -29.43
CA GLY A 78 -6.00 -15.73 -30.11
C GLY A 78 -5.74 -17.01 -29.32
N THR A 79 -6.83 -17.71 -29.02
CA THR A 79 -6.94 -19.05 -28.43
C THR A 79 -6.20 -19.24 -27.11
N GLU A 80 -6.87 -18.84 -26.03
CA GLU A 80 -6.67 -19.42 -24.70
C GLU A 80 -6.98 -20.93 -24.79
N THR A 81 -5.94 -21.73 -24.97
CA THR A 81 -5.95 -23.09 -24.43
C THR A 81 -5.06 -23.05 -23.20
N GLU A 82 -5.64 -23.33 -22.03
CA GLU A 82 -4.89 -23.57 -20.80
C GLU A 82 -3.70 -24.48 -21.13
N ASN A 83 -2.47 -24.02 -20.87
CA ASN A 83 -1.20 -24.68 -21.22
C ASN A 83 -0.67 -24.53 -22.65
N ASN A 84 -0.88 -23.40 -23.33
CA ASN A 84 -0.10 -23.09 -24.53
C ASN A 84 1.26 -22.46 -24.16
N PRO A 85 2.41 -23.15 -24.33
CA PRO A 85 3.73 -22.59 -24.07
C PRO A 85 4.11 -21.44 -25.02
N MET A 86 3.29 -21.18 -26.05
CA MET A 86 3.42 -20.05 -26.98
C MET A 86 2.49 -18.88 -26.67
N ALA A 87 1.74 -18.92 -25.56
CA ALA A 87 0.92 -17.79 -25.14
C ALA A 87 1.81 -16.56 -24.85
N ALA A 88 1.39 -15.40 -25.35
CA ALA A 88 2.07 -14.16 -25.05
C ALA A 88 1.99 -13.86 -23.54
N PRO A 89 3.07 -13.36 -22.91
CA PRO A 89 3.07 -12.99 -21.51
C PRO A 89 2.02 -11.91 -21.26
N VAL A 90 1.10 -12.22 -20.34
CA VAL A 90 0.06 -11.30 -19.89
C VAL A 90 0.68 -10.30 -18.92
N ARG A 91 0.47 -9.01 -19.16
CA ARG A 91 0.81 -7.94 -18.23
C ARG A 91 -0.45 -7.47 -17.54
N SER A 92 -0.60 -7.78 -16.26
CA SER A 92 -1.68 -7.20 -15.45
C SER A 92 -1.25 -5.87 -14.86
N CYS A 93 -2.15 -4.87 -14.89
CA CYS A 93 -2.02 -3.72 -13.98
C CYS A 93 -2.06 -4.22 -12.52
N GLY A 94 -1.55 -3.46 -11.55
CA GLY A 94 -1.50 -3.95 -10.16
C GLY A 94 -2.89 -4.32 -9.62
N SER A 95 -2.98 -5.21 -8.65
CA SER A 95 -4.28 -5.67 -8.14
C SER A 95 -4.86 -4.81 -7.01
N GLN A 96 -4.13 -3.76 -6.58
CA GLN A 96 -4.60 -2.85 -5.53
C GLN A 96 -4.49 -1.39 -5.97
N VAL A 97 -5.54 -0.61 -5.72
CA VAL A 97 -5.50 0.86 -5.75
C VAL A 97 -5.44 1.36 -4.32
N ILE A 98 -4.53 2.28 -4.03
CA ILE A 98 -4.44 2.93 -2.71
C ILE A 98 -4.69 4.42 -2.89
N ILE A 99 -5.67 4.94 -2.16
CA ILE A 99 -6.01 6.36 -2.09
C ILE A 99 -5.70 6.81 -0.66
N GLY A 100 -4.86 7.81 -0.51
CA GLY A 100 -4.51 8.39 0.79
C GLY A 100 -5.67 9.14 1.45
N SER A 101 -5.34 9.87 2.51
CA SER A 101 -6.29 10.67 3.28
C SER A 101 -6.47 12.08 2.69
N ASP A 102 -7.61 12.74 2.94
CA ASP A 102 -7.95 14.08 2.41
C ASP A 102 -7.88 14.19 0.86
N VAL A 103 -8.04 13.09 0.13
CA VAL A 103 -7.98 13.12 -1.33
C VAL A 103 -9.32 13.57 -1.90
N TRP A 104 -9.29 14.48 -2.86
CA TRP A 104 -10.50 14.89 -3.61
C TRP A 104 -10.45 14.42 -5.06
N ILE A 105 -11.43 13.63 -5.47
CA ILE A 105 -11.53 13.07 -6.83
C ILE A 105 -12.85 13.51 -7.46
N GLY A 106 -12.75 14.14 -8.64
CA GLY A 106 -13.88 14.58 -9.45
C GLY A 106 -14.72 13.42 -10.00
N CYS A 107 -15.78 13.75 -10.75
CA CYS A 107 -16.60 12.74 -11.40
C CYS A 107 -15.90 12.11 -12.62
N ASP A 108 -16.36 10.93 -13.02
CA ASP A 108 -15.92 10.24 -14.25
C ASP A 108 -14.41 9.94 -14.30
N VAL A 109 -13.77 9.76 -13.15
CA VAL A 109 -12.33 9.44 -13.07
C VAL A 109 -12.12 7.93 -13.19
N THR A 110 -11.13 7.54 -13.99
CA THR A 110 -10.64 6.16 -14.08
C THR A 110 -9.30 6.03 -13.38
N ILE A 111 -9.14 5.05 -12.51
CA ILE A 111 -7.89 4.76 -11.78
C ILE A 111 -7.46 3.33 -12.11
N HIS A 112 -6.24 3.18 -12.64
CA HIS A 112 -5.66 1.87 -12.92
C HIS A 112 -5.18 1.19 -11.64
N GLY A 113 -5.30 -0.13 -11.60
CA GLY A 113 -4.74 -0.95 -10.55
C GLY A 113 -3.22 -0.81 -10.44
N GLY A 114 -2.71 -0.79 -9.21
CA GLY A 114 -1.31 -0.52 -8.87
C GLY A 114 -0.98 0.94 -8.58
N VAL A 115 -1.96 1.85 -8.68
CA VAL A 115 -1.77 3.28 -8.40
C VAL A 115 -1.91 3.59 -6.92
N TYR A 116 -0.99 4.40 -6.42
CA TYR A 116 -1.03 5.10 -5.14
C TYR A 116 -1.30 6.60 -5.35
N ILE A 117 -2.35 7.13 -4.74
CA ILE A 117 -2.69 8.56 -4.73
C ILE A 117 -2.40 9.12 -3.33
N GLY A 118 -1.37 9.96 -3.21
CA GLY A 118 -0.92 10.52 -1.94
C GLY A 118 -1.91 11.47 -1.29
N ASN A 119 -1.75 11.69 0.02
CA ASN A 119 -2.71 12.47 0.81
C ASN A 119 -2.90 13.89 0.28
N GLY A 120 -4.12 14.41 0.42
CA GLY A 120 -4.43 15.77 0.00
C GLY A 120 -4.39 15.98 -1.52
N ALA A 121 -4.14 14.95 -2.34
CA ALA A 121 -4.13 15.09 -3.78
C ALA A 121 -5.53 15.44 -4.33
N VAL A 122 -5.54 16.10 -5.49
CA VAL A 122 -6.75 16.47 -6.22
C VAL A 122 -6.70 15.91 -7.62
N VAL A 123 -7.69 15.11 -7.98
CA VAL A 123 -7.84 14.53 -9.31
C VAL A 123 -9.04 15.18 -9.99
N GLY A 124 -8.79 15.91 -11.08
CA GLY A 124 -9.84 16.57 -11.84
C GLY A 124 -10.79 15.60 -12.52
N ALA A 125 -12.01 16.05 -12.80
CA ALA A 125 -13.04 15.23 -13.45
C ALA A 125 -12.60 14.71 -14.83
N GLY A 126 -13.04 13.49 -15.18
CA GLY A 126 -12.72 12.84 -16.47
C GLY A 126 -11.27 12.38 -16.61
N ALA A 127 -10.47 12.40 -15.53
CA ALA A 127 -9.07 12.02 -15.57
C ALA A 127 -8.86 10.50 -15.65
N VAL A 128 -7.74 10.07 -16.26
CA VAL A 128 -7.28 8.68 -16.26
C VAL A 128 -5.93 8.58 -15.57
N VAL A 129 -5.94 8.02 -14.37
CA VAL A 129 -4.79 7.89 -13.48
C VAL A 129 -4.11 6.55 -13.76
N THR A 130 -2.96 6.59 -14.43
CA THR A 130 -2.14 5.42 -14.77
C THR A 130 -0.85 5.31 -13.96
N GLU A 131 -0.52 6.34 -13.17
CA GLU A 131 0.71 6.44 -12.39
C GLU A 131 0.43 7.07 -11.02
N ASN A 132 1.36 6.86 -10.08
CA ASN A 132 1.24 7.38 -8.71
C ASN A 132 1.15 8.91 -8.70
N VAL A 133 0.30 9.45 -7.82
CA VAL A 133 0.12 10.89 -7.65
C VAL A 133 0.74 11.29 -6.30
N PRO A 134 1.75 12.19 -6.28
CA PRO A 134 2.36 12.57 -5.01
C PRO A 134 1.39 13.36 -4.11
N PRO A 135 1.63 13.44 -2.78
CA PRO A 135 0.82 14.22 -1.86
C PRO A 135 0.60 15.66 -2.31
N TYR A 136 -0.60 16.18 -2.03
CA TYR A 136 -1.03 17.56 -2.30
C TYR A 136 -0.86 18.00 -3.77
N THR A 137 -0.84 17.07 -4.71
CA THR A 137 -0.71 17.35 -6.14
C THR A 137 -2.07 17.46 -6.80
N VAL A 138 -2.22 18.42 -7.71
CA VAL A 138 -3.40 18.58 -8.56
C VAL A 138 -3.09 18.01 -9.94
N VAL A 139 -3.83 16.97 -10.34
CA VAL A 139 -3.66 16.29 -11.63
C VAL A 139 -4.96 16.30 -12.45
N VAL A 140 -4.84 16.38 -13.77
CA VAL A 140 -5.98 16.33 -14.72
C VAL A 140 -5.58 15.64 -16.02
N GLY A 141 -6.56 15.19 -16.80
CA GLY A 141 -6.35 14.69 -18.16
C GLY A 141 -6.27 13.17 -18.29
N ASN A 142 -6.13 12.69 -19.53
CA ASN A 142 -6.01 11.29 -19.91
C ASN A 142 -4.85 11.13 -20.90
N PRO A 143 -3.69 10.56 -20.50
CA PRO A 143 -3.33 10.24 -19.12
C PRO A 143 -3.19 11.52 -18.27
N VAL A 144 -3.25 11.37 -16.95
CA VAL A 144 -3.08 12.49 -16.02
C VAL A 144 -1.74 13.20 -16.21
N ARG A 145 -1.76 14.52 -16.06
CA ARG A 145 -0.59 15.37 -15.90
C ARG A 145 -0.73 16.25 -14.66
N VAL A 146 0.40 16.54 -14.02
CA VAL A 146 0.47 17.51 -12.92
C VAL A 146 0.22 18.91 -13.46
N ILE A 147 -0.73 19.62 -12.84
CA ILE A 147 -1.02 21.03 -13.15
C ILE A 147 -0.35 21.95 -12.14
N LYS A 148 -0.43 21.59 -10.85
CA LYS A 148 0.21 22.33 -9.75
C LYS A 148 0.27 21.49 -8.48
N LYS A 149 1.00 21.97 -7.49
CA LYS A 149 0.83 21.58 -6.09
C LYS A 149 -0.21 22.49 -5.42
N ARG A 150 -0.93 21.98 -4.40
CA ARG A 150 -1.86 22.79 -3.59
C ARG A 150 -1.10 23.87 -2.81
N PHE A 151 0.09 23.52 -2.32
CA PHE A 151 0.95 24.36 -1.49
C PHE A 151 2.43 24.21 -1.90
N ASP A 152 3.31 25.04 -1.32
CA ASP A 152 4.76 24.87 -1.45
C ASP A 152 5.26 23.61 -0.70
N ALA A 153 6.51 23.23 -0.97
CA ALA A 153 7.09 22.00 -0.44
C ALA A 153 7.21 21.99 1.09
N GLU A 154 7.48 23.14 1.72
CA GLU A 154 7.62 23.24 3.18
C GLU A 154 6.26 23.05 3.86
N THR A 155 5.22 23.71 3.33
CA THR A 155 3.85 23.55 3.79
C THR A 155 3.37 22.09 3.65
N ILE A 156 3.68 21.45 2.51
CA ILE A 156 3.35 20.03 2.29
C ILE A 156 4.04 19.13 3.32
N ALA A 157 5.35 19.33 3.54
CA ALA A 157 6.11 18.54 4.52
C ALA A 157 5.52 18.69 5.94
N ARG A 158 5.19 19.92 6.35
CA ARG A 158 4.56 20.18 7.66
C ARG A 158 3.20 19.49 7.78
N LEU A 159 2.36 19.53 6.75
CA LEU A 159 1.07 18.84 6.76
C LEU A 159 1.20 17.31 6.79
N GLN A 160 2.16 16.76 6.04
CA GLN A 160 2.50 15.32 6.06
C GLN A 160 3.08 14.88 7.40
N HIS A 161 3.72 15.77 8.15
CA HIS A 161 4.16 15.51 9.52
C HIS A 161 2.99 15.58 10.52
N ILE A 162 2.10 16.57 10.38
CA ILE A 162 0.94 16.77 11.26
C ILE A 162 -0.06 15.62 11.20
N LYS A 163 -0.31 15.07 9.99
CA LYS A 163 -1.26 13.97 9.71
C LYS A 163 -2.58 14.08 10.48
N TRP A 164 -3.25 15.23 10.36
CA TRP A 164 -4.46 15.53 11.13
C TRP A 164 -5.58 14.48 10.98
N TRP A 165 -5.59 13.74 9.86
CA TRP A 165 -6.54 12.66 9.58
C TRP A 165 -6.42 11.46 10.53
N TYR A 166 -5.34 11.36 11.32
CA TYR A 166 -5.18 10.37 12.40
C TYR A 166 -5.44 10.93 13.80
N TRP A 167 -5.78 12.21 13.93
CA TRP A 167 -6.15 12.78 15.22
C TRP A 167 -7.46 12.16 15.76
N PRO A 168 -7.61 12.07 17.09
CA PRO A 168 -8.90 11.78 17.71
C PRO A 168 -10.00 12.72 17.21
N ALA A 169 -11.22 12.21 17.08
CA ALA A 169 -12.35 12.97 16.54
C ALA A 169 -12.62 14.25 17.34
N GLU A 170 -12.43 14.20 18.66
CA GLU A 170 -12.57 15.32 19.58
C GLU A 170 -11.56 16.43 19.27
N GLN A 171 -10.31 16.06 18.98
CA GLN A 171 -9.26 17.03 18.61
C GLN A 171 -9.58 17.70 17.28
N ILE A 172 -10.06 16.95 16.29
CA ILE A 172 -10.50 17.50 15.00
C ILE A 172 -11.66 18.47 15.21
N GLN A 173 -12.66 18.10 16.02
CA GLN A 173 -13.81 18.95 16.30
C GLN A 173 -13.40 20.25 17.01
N GLN A 174 -12.49 20.17 17.99
CA GLN A 174 -11.97 21.34 18.70
C GLN A 174 -11.19 22.31 17.79
N HIS A 175 -10.58 21.80 16.72
CA HIS A 175 -9.73 22.58 15.82
C HIS A 175 -10.30 22.77 14.40
N ILE A 176 -11.57 22.43 14.18
CA ILE A 176 -12.19 22.43 12.85
C ILE A 176 -12.12 23.80 12.16
N SER A 177 -12.29 24.89 12.93
CA SER A 177 -12.20 26.26 12.40
C SER A 177 -10.80 26.61 11.89
N LEU A 178 -9.74 26.06 12.50
CA LEU A 178 -8.36 26.23 12.03
C LEU A 178 -8.09 25.35 10.81
N LEU A 179 -8.59 24.11 10.82
CA LEU A 179 -8.42 23.15 9.73
C LEU A 179 -9.08 23.62 8.42
N LEU A 180 -10.24 24.28 8.53
CA LEU A 180 -10.94 24.91 7.40
C LEU A 180 -10.51 26.36 7.14
N GLY A 181 -9.54 26.86 7.89
CA GLY A 181 -9.05 28.23 7.82
C GLY A 181 -7.79 28.39 6.97
N ASP A 182 -6.99 29.41 7.30
CA ASP A 182 -5.70 29.65 6.66
C ASP A 182 -4.69 28.55 7.02
N VAL A 183 -4.07 27.95 6.00
CA VAL A 183 -3.12 26.84 6.17
C VAL A 183 -1.87 27.27 6.93
N GLY A 184 -1.40 28.52 6.74
CA GLY A 184 -0.23 29.06 7.43
C GLY A 184 -0.45 29.14 8.94
N THR A 185 -1.63 29.61 9.34
CA THR A 185 -2.05 29.66 10.74
C THR A 185 -2.18 28.26 11.34
N PHE A 186 -2.75 27.31 10.59
CA PHE A 186 -2.87 25.92 11.02
C PHE A 186 -1.49 25.28 11.25
N ILE A 187 -0.59 25.33 10.27
CA ILE A 187 0.74 24.74 10.42
C ILE A 187 1.55 25.45 11.52
N ALA A 188 1.43 26.77 11.68
CA ALA A 188 2.13 27.49 12.75
C ALA A 188 1.68 27.02 14.15
N ARG A 189 0.41 26.61 14.30
CA ARG A 189 -0.16 26.15 15.56
C ARG A 189 0.24 24.72 15.93
N PHE A 190 0.43 23.85 14.93
CA PHE A 190 0.60 22.39 15.10
C PHE A 190 1.91 21.83 14.57
N SER A 191 2.82 22.65 14.04
CA SER A 191 4.18 22.22 13.77
C SER A 191 4.84 21.90 15.13
N ALA A 192 4.85 20.64 15.52
CA ALA A 192 5.66 20.18 16.63
C ALA A 192 7.14 20.26 16.24
N SER A 193 8.00 20.56 17.21
CA SER A 193 9.44 20.29 17.09
C SER A 193 9.64 18.78 16.93
N GLU A 194 10.53 18.36 16.02
CA GLU A 194 10.92 16.96 15.84
C GLU A 194 11.16 16.31 17.21
N GLU A 195 10.22 15.48 17.68
CA GLU A 195 10.46 14.69 18.87
C GLU A 195 11.59 13.73 18.54
N GLN A 196 12.71 13.87 19.24
CA GLN A 196 13.77 12.88 19.25
C GLN A 196 13.19 11.59 19.81
N ILE A 197 12.78 10.70 18.90
CA ILE A 197 12.38 9.35 19.24
C ILE A 197 13.62 8.68 19.89
N PRO A 198 13.51 8.14 21.11
CA PRO A 198 14.60 7.43 21.75
C PRO A 198 15.19 6.38 20.80
N SER A 199 16.51 6.20 20.81
CA SER A 199 17.14 5.09 20.08
C SER A 199 16.69 3.78 20.72
N GLU A 200 15.65 3.19 20.18
CA GLU A 200 15.20 1.86 20.59
C GLU A 200 16.27 0.83 20.15
N PRO A 201 16.67 -0.12 21.01
CA PRO A 201 17.62 -1.20 20.65
C PRO A 201 17.24 -1.96 19.38
N PHE A 202 15.94 -2.00 19.07
CA PHE A 202 15.39 -2.57 17.84
C PHE A 202 15.85 -1.79 16.58
N LEU A 203 15.85 -0.46 16.62
CA LEU A 203 16.28 0.38 15.50
C LEU A 203 17.77 0.19 15.20
N GLU A 204 18.61 0.04 16.22
CA GLU A 204 20.04 -0.26 16.05
C GLU A 204 20.25 -1.58 15.30
N SER A 205 19.43 -2.58 15.60
CA SER A 205 19.46 -3.87 14.92
C SER A 205 19.10 -3.73 13.43
N LEU A 206 18.05 -2.98 13.09
CA LEU A 206 17.68 -2.71 11.70
C LEU A 206 18.78 -1.97 10.94
N ILE A 207 19.39 -0.96 11.55
CA ILE A 207 20.52 -0.22 10.98
C ILE A 207 21.68 -1.17 10.68
N GLU A 208 21.99 -2.08 11.60
CA GLU A 208 23.05 -3.07 11.42
C GLU A 208 22.74 -4.07 10.30
N PHE A 209 21.50 -4.57 10.21
CA PHE A 209 21.08 -5.40 9.08
C PHE A 209 21.22 -4.68 7.74
N LYS A 210 20.80 -3.41 7.66
CA LYS A 210 20.99 -2.60 6.44
C LYS A 210 22.46 -2.43 6.09
N LYS A 211 23.35 -2.19 7.07
CA LYS A 211 24.80 -2.13 6.83
C LYS A 211 25.38 -3.43 6.28
N ARG A 212 24.79 -4.58 6.65
CA ARG A 212 25.16 -5.92 6.13
C ARG A 212 24.56 -6.23 4.76
N GLY A 213 23.80 -5.30 4.18
CA GLY A 213 23.19 -5.46 2.86
C GLY A 213 21.88 -6.23 2.86
N TYR A 214 21.18 -6.29 4.00
CA TYR A 214 19.87 -6.92 4.04
C TYR A 214 18.81 -6.11 3.29
N ILE A 215 17.93 -6.82 2.59
CA ILE A 215 16.65 -6.31 2.08
C ILE A 215 15.58 -6.56 3.14
N LEU A 216 14.96 -5.49 3.63
CA LEU A 216 14.02 -5.52 4.73
C LEU A 216 12.58 -5.31 4.25
N TYR A 217 11.72 -6.28 4.57
CA TYR A 217 10.29 -6.24 4.29
C TYR A 217 9.53 -5.99 5.57
N TYR A 218 8.61 -5.03 5.56
CA TYR A 218 7.69 -4.76 6.67
C TYR A 218 6.31 -5.31 6.35
N PHE A 219 5.73 -6.09 7.25
CA PHE A 219 4.41 -6.67 7.06
C PHE A 219 3.59 -6.70 8.35
N ILE A 220 2.32 -6.31 8.25
CA ILE A 220 1.34 -6.44 9.34
C ILE A 220 0.37 -7.55 8.95
N PRO A 221 0.40 -8.70 9.64
CA PRO A 221 -0.53 -9.79 9.37
C PRO A 221 -1.99 -9.38 9.60
N ASP A 222 -2.87 -9.72 8.65
CA ASP A 222 -4.33 -9.57 8.78
C ASP A 222 -4.95 -10.79 9.49
N PHE A 223 -4.48 -11.08 10.71
CA PHE A 223 -4.89 -12.30 11.44
C PHE A 223 -6.40 -12.45 11.63
N GLU A 224 -7.10 -11.34 11.86
CA GLU A 224 -8.54 -11.33 12.08
C GLU A 224 -9.36 -11.40 10.78
N SER A 225 -8.70 -11.29 9.61
CA SER A 225 -9.36 -11.38 8.32
C SER A 225 -9.61 -12.83 7.93
N GLU A 226 -10.83 -13.12 7.46
CA GLU A 226 -11.17 -14.43 6.88
C GLU A 226 -10.36 -14.73 5.60
N GLU A 227 -9.94 -13.69 4.87
CA GLU A 227 -9.11 -13.85 3.67
C GLU A 227 -7.67 -14.25 4.00
N ALA A 228 -7.22 -13.99 5.22
CA ALA A 228 -5.93 -14.41 5.78
C ALA A 228 -4.75 -14.25 4.81
N ILE A 229 -4.60 -13.06 4.21
CA ILE A 229 -3.57 -12.75 3.22
C ILE A 229 -2.18 -13.04 3.79
N TRP A 230 -2.02 -12.84 5.11
CA TRP A 230 -0.79 -13.13 5.84
C TRP A 230 -0.25 -14.54 5.63
N ARG A 231 -1.12 -15.57 5.50
CA ARG A 231 -0.67 -16.94 5.28
C ARG A 231 0.05 -17.08 3.96
N ASN A 232 -0.47 -16.42 2.92
CA ASN A 232 0.13 -16.46 1.58
C ASN A 232 1.43 -15.67 1.56
N VAL A 233 1.44 -14.45 2.10
CA VAL A 233 2.67 -13.63 2.20
C VAL A 233 3.76 -14.37 2.95
N PHE A 234 3.43 -15.01 4.07
CA PHE A 234 4.40 -15.73 4.87
C PHE A 234 4.95 -16.96 4.15
N ARG A 235 4.06 -17.79 3.56
CA ARG A 235 4.46 -18.95 2.77
C ARG A 235 5.33 -18.55 1.57
N ASP A 236 4.95 -17.48 0.88
CA ASP A 236 5.66 -16.98 -0.29
C ASP A 236 7.06 -16.49 0.07
N TYR A 237 7.22 -15.82 1.22
CA TYR A 237 8.54 -15.40 1.74
C TYR A 237 9.43 -16.62 2.04
N LEU A 238 8.92 -17.59 2.79
CA LEU A 238 9.65 -18.81 3.14
C LEU A 238 10.02 -19.64 1.90
N GLY A 239 9.20 -19.60 0.84
CA GLY A 239 9.48 -20.29 -0.42
C GLY A 239 10.30 -19.48 -1.42
N ALA A 240 10.57 -18.19 -1.17
CA ALA A 240 11.33 -17.32 -2.06
C ALA A 240 12.81 -17.22 -1.66
N TYR A 241 13.11 -17.34 -0.36
CA TYR A 241 14.44 -17.10 0.18
C TYR A 241 14.86 -18.17 1.19
N THR A 242 16.16 -18.17 1.49
CA THR A 242 16.84 -19.07 2.42
C THR A 242 17.56 -18.29 3.51
N VAL A 243 18.13 -18.98 4.51
CA VAL A 243 18.93 -18.37 5.58
C VAL A 243 20.18 -17.64 5.05
N THR A 244 20.67 -18.04 3.87
CA THR A 244 21.86 -17.43 3.25
C THR A 244 21.54 -16.16 2.47
N ASP A 245 20.27 -15.96 2.15
CA ASP A 245 19.81 -14.74 1.51
C ASP A 245 19.78 -13.61 2.54
N HIS A 246 20.41 -12.48 2.19
CA HIS A 246 20.39 -11.28 3.03
C HIS A 246 19.01 -10.59 2.92
N THR A 247 17.96 -11.27 3.39
CA THR A 247 16.59 -10.76 3.44
C THR A 247 16.05 -10.94 4.85
N ALA A 248 15.20 -10.02 5.30
CA ALA A 248 14.46 -10.20 6.54
C ALA A 248 13.01 -9.76 6.39
N LEU A 249 12.07 -10.60 6.84
CA LEU A 249 10.67 -10.26 6.97
C LEU A 249 10.41 -9.83 8.41
N LEU A 250 10.10 -8.55 8.60
CA LEU A 250 9.69 -7.98 9.85
C LEU A 250 8.16 -8.04 9.98
N LEU A 251 7.68 -8.91 10.86
CA LEU A 251 6.28 -9.05 11.23
C LEU A 251 5.94 -8.12 12.38
N ALA A 252 5.09 -7.13 12.10
CA ALA A 252 4.52 -6.26 13.10
C ALA A 252 3.27 -6.89 13.70
N LEU A 253 3.42 -7.52 14.86
CA LEU A 253 2.38 -8.26 15.56
C LEU A 253 1.56 -7.34 16.47
N PRO A 254 0.22 -7.32 16.37
CA PRO A 254 -0.64 -6.67 17.36
C PRO A 254 -0.33 -7.13 18.79
N ASP A 255 -0.42 -6.23 19.76
CA ASP A 255 -0.09 -6.54 21.16
C ASP A 255 -0.99 -7.65 21.74
N ASP A 256 -2.20 -7.80 21.20
CA ASP A 256 -3.21 -8.78 21.56
C ASP A 256 -3.27 -9.97 20.60
N THR A 257 -2.20 -10.23 19.82
CA THR A 257 -2.13 -11.35 18.88
C THR A 257 -2.45 -12.69 19.58
N PRO A 258 -3.50 -13.41 19.14
CA PRO A 258 -3.82 -14.71 19.71
C PRO A 258 -2.71 -15.76 19.55
N GLU A 259 -2.46 -16.55 20.59
CA GLU A 259 -1.42 -17.59 20.63
C GLU A 259 -1.54 -18.63 19.50
N ALA A 260 -2.76 -18.88 19.02
CA ALA A 260 -3.02 -19.78 17.89
C ALA A 260 -2.29 -19.33 16.61
N PHE A 261 -2.25 -18.02 16.32
CA PHE A 261 -1.54 -17.50 15.14
C PHE A 261 -0.03 -17.58 15.32
N LEU A 262 0.48 -17.33 16.52
CA LEU A 262 1.91 -17.49 16.83
C LEU A 262 2.35 -18.95 16.68
N THR A 263 1.50 -19.88 17.11
CA THR A 263 1.71 -21.32 16.96
C THR A 263 1.75 -21.71 15.49
N GLU A 264 0.82 -21.19 14.68
CA GLU A 264 0.77 -21.45 13.25
C GLU A 264 2.01 -20.90 12.53
N LEU A 265 2.41 -19.65 12.79
CA LEU A 265 3.65 -19.07 12.26
C LEU A 265 4.88 -19.91 12.61
N SER A 266 4.96 -20.34 13.87
CA SER A 266 6.07 -21.19 14.35
C SER A 266 6.08 -22.55 13.67
N SER A 267 4.91 -23.15 13.41
CA SER A 267 4.79 -24.40 12.66
C SER A 267 5.27 -24.23 11.22
N MET A 268 4.84 -23.17 10.53
CA MET A 268 5.26 -22.88 9.16
C MET A 268 6.78 -22.63 9.06
N LEU A 269 7.38 -21.94 10.04
CA LEU A 269 8.84 -21.78 10.12
C LEU A 269 9.56 -23.11 10.38
N ALA A 270 9.03 -23.94 11.28
CA ALA A 270 9.61 -25.24 11.57
C ALA A 270 9.57 -26.19 10.36
N GLU A 271 8.52 -26.11 9.55
CA GLU A 271 8.39 -26.84 8.29
C GLU A 271 9.44 -26.41 7.24
N ALA A 272 9.84 -25.15 7.23
CA ALA A 272 10.93 -24.66 6.38
C ALA A 272 12.32 -25.16 6.83
N GLY A 273 12.46 -25.58 8.10
CA GLY A 273 13.67 -26.21 8.63
C GLY A 273 14.82 -25.23 8.86
N GLU A 274 16.06 -25.75 8.90
CA GLU A 274 17.27 -24.97 9.22
C GLU A 274 17.65 -23.95 8.13
N ASP A 275 17.09 -24.09 6.92
CA ASP A 275 17.33 -23.19 5.79
C ASP A 275 16.34 -22.02 5.73
N ALA A 276 15.44 -21.90 6.72
CA ALA A 276 14.43 -20.85 6.73
C ALA A 276 15.05 -19.43 6.72
N PRO A 277 14.54 -18.51 5.88
CA PRO A 277 15.03 -17.13 5.83
C PRO A 277 14.69 -16.39 7.12
N LEU A 278 15.43 -15.30 7.38
CA LEU A 278 15.25 -14.54 8.62
C LEU A 278 13.85 -13.93 8.71
N VAL A 279 13.15 -14.25 9.79
CA VAL A 279 11.88 -13.61 10.19
C VAL A 279 12.09 -12.98 11.55
N MET A 280 11.70 -11.71 11.68
CA MET A 280 11.76 -10.94 12.92
C MET A 280 10.35 -10.51 13.31
N THR A 281 10.12 -10.29 14.60
CA THR A 281 8.85 -9.76 15.10
C THR A 281 9.08 -8.43 15.81
N CYS A 282 8.13 -7.51 15.68
CA CYS A 282 8.04 -6.29 16.48
C CYS A 282 6.60 -6.01 16.88
N CYS A 283 6.38 -5.17 17.89
CA CYS A 283 5.03 -4.73 18.25
C CYS A 283 4.43 -3.83 17.15
N ALA A 284 3.17 -4.06 16.79
CA ALA A 284 2.45 -3.25 15.79
C ALA A 284 2.08 -1.85 16.28
N ASN A 285 2.21 -1.55 17.57
CA ASN A 285 2.02 -0.19 18.10
C ASN A 285 3.18 0.78 17.76
N THR A 286 4.08 0.37 16.87
CA THR A 286 5.21 1.17 16.34
C THR A 286 4.83 2.11 15.18
N VAL A 287 3.52 2.29 14.90
CA VAL A 287 2.94 3.15 13.84
C VAL A 287 3.62 4.53 13.74
N GLY A 288 4.02 5.11 14.88
CA GLY A 288 4.62 6.44 14.99
C GLY A 288 6.15 6.50 14.84
N ILE A 289 6.85 5.37 14.69
CA ILE A 289 8.31 5.37 14.59
C ILE A 289 8.70 5.66 13.13
N ALA A 290 8.62 6.94 12.75
CA ALA A 290 9.07 7.45 11.46
C ALA A 290 10.47 6.95 11.07
N SER A 291 11.34 6.70 12.06
CA SER A 291 12.71 6.22 11.87
C SER A 291 12.82 4.77 11.39
N ILE A 292 11.83 3.90 11.58
CA ILE A 292 11.91 2.53 11.03
C ILE A 292 11.78 2.57 9.50
N TRP A 293 10.91 3.43 8.99
CA TRP A 293 10.56 3.48 7.57
C TRP A 293 11.74 3.82 6.66
N SER A 294 12.65 4.68 7.10
CA SER A 294 13.86 5.02 6.33
C SER A 294 14.82 3.85 6.17
N HIS A 295 14.62 2.75 6.91
CA HIS A 295 15.43 1.55 6.82
C HIS A 295 14.71 0.39 6.11
N MET A 296 13.41 0.50 5.83
CA MET A 296 12.66 -0.55 5.12
C MET A 296 12.84 -0.41 3.60
N ASP A 297 12.92 -1.54 2.90
CA ASP A 297 12.93 -1.56 1.44
C ASP A 297 11.52 -1.70 0.87
N SER A 298 10.68 -2.47 1.53
CA SER A 298 9.30 -2.69 1.08
C SER A 298 8.30 -2.79 2.24
N PHE A 299 7.09 -2.29 2.00
CA PHE A 299 5.92 -2.46 2.85
C PHE A 299 4.88 -3.30 2.12
N ILE A 300 4.44 -4.39 2.75
CA ILE A 300 3.46 -5.31 2.19
C ILE A 300 2.07 -4.97 2.75
N THR A 301 1.13 -4.62 1.89
CA THR A 301 -0.26 -4.29 2.26
C THR A 301 -1.17 -5.51 2.23
N THR A 302 -2.20 -5.48 3.08
CA THR A 302 -3.37 -6.35 3.01
C THR A 302 -4.59 -5.54 2.55
N LYS A 303 -5.80 -6.10 2.72
CA LYS A 303 -7.06 -5.38 2.51
C LYS A 303 -7.54 -4.64 3.76
N GLU A 304 -6.83 -4.78 4.88
CA GLU A 304 -7.20 -4.18 6.15
C GLU A 304 -6.91 -2.68 6.21
N PRO A 305 -7.73 -1.89 6.95
CA PRO A 305 -7.61 -0.43 7.01
C PRO A 305 -6.24 0.02 7.53
N ILE A 306 -5.61 -0.77 8.40
CA ILE A 306 -4.28 -0.48 8.93
C ILE A 306 -3.23 -0.35 7.82
N SER A 307 -3.40 -1.08 6.71
CA SER A 307 -2.53 -0.96 5.54
C SER A 307 -2.55 0.43 4.94
N SER A 308 -3.69 1.15 5.02
CA SER A 308 -3.76 2.53 4.52
C SER A 308 -2.96 3.48 5.40
N VAL A 309 -2.89 3.20 6.70
CA VAL A 309 -2.12 4.00 7.66
C VAL A 309 -0.64 3.82 7.39
N TYR A 310 -0.20 2.58 7.31
CA TYR A 310 1.21 2.27 7.10
C TYR A 310 1.70 2.61 5.69
N ALA A 311 0.84 2.52 4.68
CA ALA A 311 1.15 3.00 3.33
C ALA A 311 1.39 4.51 3.29
N ASP A 312 0.72 5.30 4.14
CA ASP A 312 0.97 6.74 4.28
C ASP A 312 2.41 6.99 4.78
N TYR A 313 2.80 6.38 5.90
CA TYR A 313 4.15 6.54 6.45
C TYR A 313 5.25 5.95 5.56
N ALA A 314 5.01 4.79 4.94
CA ALA A 314 5.93 4.18 3.99
C ALA A 314 6.18 5.09 2.77
N ALA A 315 5.12 5.69 2.23
CA ALA A 315 5.21 6.59 1.07
C ALA A 315 6.04 7.85 1.38
N ASP A 316 5.92 8.42 2.59
CA ASP A 316 6.73 9.57 3.01
C ASP A 316 8.24 9.27 3.03
N SER A 317 8.61 8.01 3.26
CA SER A 317 10.00 7.56 3.32
C SER A 317 10.51 6.95 2.00
N GLY A 318 9.68 6.95 0.94
CA GLY A 318 10.04 6.37 -0.36
C GLY A 318 10.14 4.84 -0.35
N VAL A 319 9.55 4.18 0.65
CA VAL A 319 9.50 2.71 0.75
C VAL A 319 8.62 2.16 -0.37
N ASN A 320 9.04 1.05 -0.98
CA ASN A 320 8.27 0.40 -2.02
C ASN A 320 7.01 -0.27 -1.43
N ILE A 321 5.83 0.12 -1.89
CA ILE A 321 4.56 -0.44 -1.41
C ILE A 321 4.13 -1.55 -2.35
N VAL A 322 4.02 -2.77 -1.84
CA VAL A 322 3.61 -3.98 -2.59
C VAL A 322 2.37 -4.59 -1.95
N TYR A 323 1.56 -5.26 -2.77
CA TYR A 323 0.30 -5.84 -2.31
C TYR A 323 0.45 -7.33 -2.02
N GLY A 324 -0.03 -7.79 -0.87
CA GLY A 324 0.11 -9.18 -0.41
C GLY A 324 -0.59 -10.25 -1.26
N LEU A 325 -1.48 -9.87 -2.19
CA LEU A 325 -2.06 -10.77 -3.20
C LEU A 325 -1.48 -10.54 -4.61
N ALA A 326 -0.41 -9.77 -4.75
CA ALA A 326 0.35 -9.73 -5.99
C ALA A 326 1.11 -11.05 -6.20
N PRO A 327 1.49 -11.40 -7.44
CA PRO A 327 2.35 -12.55 -7.69
C PRO A 327 3.62 -12.49 -6.85
N ARG A 328 4.06 -13.65 -6.35
CA ARG A 328 5.23 -13.79 -5.45
C ARG A 328 6.44 -13.03 -5.96
N GLU A 329 6.75 -13.09 -7.25
CA GLU A 329 7.94 -12.46 -7.85
C GLU A 329 7.87 -10.92 -7.84
N ARG A 330 6.67 -10.34 -7.66
CA ARG A 330 6.50 -8.89 -7.46
C ARG A 330 6.67 -8.49 -5.99
N ILE A 331 6.34 -9.36 -5.06
CA ILE A 331 6.49 -9.12 -3.61
C ILE A 331 7.94 -9.40 -3.20
N PHE A 332 8.45 -10.56 -3.60
CA PHE A 332 9.75 -11.13 -3.28
C PHE A 332 10.51 -11.47 -4.58
N PRO A 333 11.14 -10.46 -5.22
CA PRO A 333 11.86 -10.68 -6.47
C PRO A 333 13.12 -11.52 -6.25
N ALA A 334 13.50 -12.30 -7.27
CA ALA A 334 14.76 -13.05 -7.24
C ALA A 334 15.95 -12.10 -6.98
N LEU A 335 16.79 -12.48 -6.01
CA LEU A 335 18.00 -11.73 -5.72
C LEU A 335 18.94 -11.86 -6.92
N ARG A 336 19.46 -10.73 -7.42
CA ARG A 336 20.51 -10.79 -8.44
C ARG A 336 21.75 -11.39 -7.78
N GLU A 337 22.28 -12.47 -8.32
CA GLU A 337 23.61 -12.94 -7.95
C GLU A 337 24.57 -11.75 -8.04
N ASN A 338 25.31 -11.48 -6.96
CA ASN A 338 26.37 -10.49 -6.98
C ASN A 338 27.24 -10.75 -8.22
N ALA A 339 27.36 -9.75 -9.09
CA ALA A 339 28.24 -9.76 -10.24
C ALA A 339 29.71 -9.82 -9.77
N ALA A 340 30.14 -11.00 -9.36
CA ALA A 340 31.48 -11.33 -8.93
C ALA A 340 31.83 -12.76 -9.38
N SER A 341 31.42 -13.16 -10.57
CA SER A 341 31.83 -14.42 -11.21
C SER A 341 31.54 -14.43 -12.72
N GLN A 342 31.93 -13.39 -13.47
CA GLN A 342 32.10 -13.54 -14.92
C GLN A 342 33.34 -12.82 -15.45
N MET A 343 34.21 -13.64 -16.06
CA MET A 343 35.29 -13.34 -17.02
C MET A 343 36.65 -12.87 -16.48
N GLN A 344 37.41 -13.81 -15.90
CA GLN A 344 38.73 -14.11 -16.46
C GLN A 344 38.53 -15.03 -17.68
N ILE A 345 38.39 -14.44 -18.87
CA ILE A 345 38.87 -15.03 -20.12
C ILE A 345 39.35 -13.85 -20.99
N VAL A 346 40.66 -13.63 -20.99
CA VAL A 346 41.43 -13.11 -22.12
C VAL A 346 42.65 -14.01 -22.27
#